data_AF-A0A6L3YSD8-F1
#
_entry.id   AF-A0A6L3YSD8-F1
#
_cell.length_a   1.000
_cell.length_b   1.000
_cell.length_c   1.000
_cell.angle_alpha   90.00
_cell.angle_beta   90.00
_cell.angle_gamma   90.00
#
_symmetry.space_group_name_H-M   'P 1'
#
loop_
_entity.id
_entity.type
_entity.pdbx_description
1 polymer ?
#
loop_
_entity_poly.entity_id
_entity_poly.type
_entity_poly.pdbx_seq_one_letter_code
_entity_poly.pdbx_strand_id
1 'polypeptide(L)'
;MSSSATSNRFAVTPEPPYLIVTFASQRVAGDDDGYGDMAVRMGELAAKQPGYLGIESARDAEGFGITNSFWADEESIRAWKRNVDHLVAQKFGRQKWYETYRVRIGRVERAYGFDAKSE
;
A
#
# COMPACT_ATOMS: atom_id res chain seq x y z
N MET A 1 -9.53 24.21 21.66
CA MET A 1 -9.02 22.83 21.64
C MET A 1 -9.61 22.11 20.44
N SER A 2 -8.79 21.86 19.42
CA SER A 2 -8.90 20.67 18.58
C SER A 2 -7.60 20.61 17.78
N SER A 3 -6.66 19.80 18.27
CA SER A 3 -5.44 19.49 17.54
C SER A 3 -5.84 18.60 16.38
N SER A 4 -5.86 19.17 15.17
CA SER A 4 -5.92 18.37 13.95
C SER A 4 -4.61 17.59 13.87
N ALA A 5 -4.63 16.33 14.32
CA ALA A 5 -3.52 15.42 14.10
C ALA A 5 -3.27 15.35 12.60
N THR A 6 -2.18 15.95 12.13
CA THR A 6 -1.64 15.67 10.81
C THR A 6 -1.34 14.18 10.76
N SER A 7 -2.21 13.40 10.11
CA SER A 7 -1.92 12.00 9.80
C SER A 7 -0.59 11.97 9.07
N ASN A 8 0.44 11.43 9.72
CA ASN A 8 1.73 11.23 9.09
C ASN A 8 1.50 10.31 7.89
N ARG A 9 1.66 10.85 6.68
CA ARG A 9 1.43 10.12 5.42
C ARG A 9 2.60 9.21 5.05
N PHE A 10 3.71 9.31 5.78
CA PHE A 10 4.90 8.51 5.59
C PHE A 10 4.88 7.29 6.52
N ALA A 11 5.33 6.15 6.00
CA ALA A 11 5.51 4.96 6.81
C ALA A 11 6.68 5.15 7.79
N VAL A 12 6.53 4.63 9.01
CA VAL A 12 7.63 4.61 9.99
C VAL A 12 8.42 3.32 9.78
N THR A 13 9.48 3.40 8.98
CA THR A 13 10.35 2.26 8.66
C THR A 13 11.58 2.22 9.57
N PRO A 14 12.14 1.02 9.86
CA PRO A 14 13.42 0.90 10.56
C PRO A 14 14.57 1.38 9.68
N GLU A 15 15.78 1.45 10.24
CA GLU A 15 16.99 1.65 9.44
C GLU A 15 17.11 0.53 8.37
N PRO A 16 17.43 0.89 7.11
CA PRO A 16 17.69 -0.09 6.05
C PRO A 16 18.71 -1.17 6.47
N PRO A 17 18.59 -2.39 5.92
CA PRO A 17 17.76 -2.73 4.77
C PRO A 17 16.36 -3.26 5.13
N TYR A 18 15.42 -2.96 4.24
CA TYR A 18 14.07 -3.55 4.22
C TYR A 18 13.58 -3.62 2.77
N LEU A 19 12.40 -4.19 2.56
CA LEU A 19 11.80 -4.36 1.23
C LEU A 19 10.65 -3.39 1.01
N ILE A 20 10.47 -3.00 -0.24
CA ILE A 20 9.33 -2.22 -0.72
C ILE A 20 8.59 -3.02 -1.80
N VAL A 21 7.26 -3.06 -1.68
CA VAL A 21 6.36 -3.55 -2.71
C VAL A 21 5.58 -2.36 -3.25
N THR A 22 5.86 -1.98 -4.50
CA THR A 22 5.17 -0.92 -5.22
C THR A 22 4.08 -1.51 -6.11
N PHE A 23 2.83 -1.15 -5.83
CA PHE A 23 1.67 -1.45 -6.65
C PHE A 23 1.21 -0.17 -7.35
N ALA A 24 1.41 -0.11 -8.67
CA ALA A 24 0.88 0.96 -9.51
C ALA A 24 -0.33 0.44 -10.28
N SER A 25 -1.43 1.19 -10.33
CA SER A 25 -2.69 0.76 -10.94
C SER A 25 -3.43 1.88 -11.65
N GLN A 26 -4.07 1.55 -12.77
CA GLN A 26 -5.08 2.36 -13.43
C GLN A 26 -6.46 1.78 -13.10
N ARG A 27 -7.37 2.61 -12.60
CA ARG A 27 -8.75 2.19 -12.36
C ARG A 27 -9.57 2.18 -13.64
N VAL A 28 -10.52 1.26 -13.70
CA VAL A 28 -11.62 1.35 -14.66
C VAL A 28 -12.45 2.60 -14.32
N ALA A 29 -12.79 3.41 -15.32
CA ALA A 29 -13.67 4.57 -15.12
C ALA A 29 -15.09 4.10 -14.76
N GLY A 30 -15.68 4.70 -13.73
CA GLY A 30 -17.01 4.33 -13.24
C GLY A 30 -17.16 4.52 -11.74
N ASP A 31 -18.30 4.07 -11.20
CA ASP A 31 -18.59 4.11 -9.77
C ASP A 31 -17.55 3.31 -8.96
N ASP A 32 -17.40 3.66 -7.68
CA ASP A 32 -16.38 3.05 -6.83
C ASP A 32 -16.61 1.54 -6.62
N ASP A 33 -17.83 1.02 -6.81
CA ASP A 33 -18.20 -0.40 -6.74
C ASP A 33 -17.60 -1.14 -5.53
N GLY A 34 -17.50 -0.43 -4.40
CA GLY A 34 -16.92 -0.94 -3.14
C GLY A 34 -15.40 -1.08 -3.13
N TYR A 35 -14.70 -0.51 -4.11
CA TYR A 35 -13.25 -0.51 -4.20
C TYR A 35 -12.60 0.21 -3.01
N GLY A 36 -13.09 1.39 -2.63
CA GLY A 36 -12.56 2.16 -1.50
C GLY A 36 -12.60 1.36 -0.21
N ASP A 37 -13.75 0.78 0.13
CA ASP A 37 -13.93 -0.09 1.30
C ASP A 37 -13.00 -1.30 1.26
N MET A 38 -12.85 -1.88 0.08
CA MET A 38 -11.94 -2.99 -0.14
C MET A 38 -10.48 -2.53 0.09
N ALA A 39 -10.07 -1.41 -0.49
CA ALA A 39 -8.71 -0.89 -0.38
C ALA A 39 -8.35 -0.62 1.09
N VAL A 40 -9.28 -0.05 1.86
CA VAL A 40 -9.14 0.12 3.31
C VAL A 40 -8.95 -1.24 3.99
N ARG A 41 -9.82 -2.22 3.71
CA ARG A 41 -9.72 -3.56 4.29
C ARG A 41 -8.43 -4.30 3.91
N MET A 42 -7.93 -4.12 2.69
CA MET A 42 -6.63 -4.66 2.29
C MET A 42 -5.49 -4.03 3.09
N GLY A 43 -5.54 -2.71 3.33
CA GLY A 43 -4.59 -2.03 4.21
C GLY A 43 -4.60 -2.59 5.63
N GLU A 44 -5.80 -2.77 6.22
CA GLU A 44 -5.96 -3.34 7.55
C GLU A 44 -5.45 -4.79 7.67
N LEU A 45 -5.63 -5.59 6.62
CA LEU A 45 -5.16 -6.98 6.59
C LEU A 45 -3.65 -7.07 6.36
N ALA A 46 -3.08 -6.18 5.56
CA ALA A 46 -1.64 -6.03 5.41
C ALA A 46 -0.99 -5.67 6.75
N ALA A 47 -1.58 -4.73 7.49
CA ALA A 47 -1.10 -4.31 8.81
C ALA A 47 -1.07 -5.41 9.87
N LYS A 48 -1.81 -6.51 9.67
CA LYS A 48 -1.82 -7.68 10.55
C LYS A 48 -0.79 -8.74 10.17
N GLN A 49 -0.11 -8.59 9.04
CA GLN A 49 0.89 -9.56 8.61
C GLN A 49 2.18 -9.39 9.42
N PRO A 50 2.85 -10.51 9.78
CA PRO A 50 4.23 -10.45 10.23
C PRO A 50 5.09 -9.65 9.24
N GLY A 51 6.05 -8.89 9.76
CA GLY A 51 7.01 -8.14 8.94
C GLY A 51 6.43 -6.93 8.20
N TYR A 52 5.16 -6.55 8.38
CA TYR A 52 4.63 -5.29 7.83
C TYR A 52 5.24 -4.08 8.55
N LEU A 53 5.75 -3.12 7.79
CA LEU A 53 6.42 -1.91 8.30
C LEU A 53 5.66 -0.61 8.00
N GLY A 54 4.60 -0.67 7.20
CA GLY A 54 3.80 0.49 6.86
C GLY A 54 3.39 0.53 5.39
N ILE A 55 2.60 1.56 5.05
CA ILE A 55 2.12 1.78 3.70
C ILE A 55 2.01 3.28 3.41
N GLU A 56 2.28 3.64 2.16
CA GLU A 56 2.13 4.98 1.62
C GLU A 56 1.31 4.85 0.34
N SER A 57 0.29 5.69 0.18
CA SER A 57 -0.56 5.65 -1.01
C SER A 57 -0.96 7.05 -1.47
N ALA A 58 -0.98 7.19 -2.78
CA ALA A 58 -1.47 8.36 -3.49
C ALA A 58 -2.24 7.93 -4.74
N ARG A 59 -3.27 8.70 -5.07
CA ARG A 59 -4.09 8.51 -6.26
C ARG A 59 -4.47 9.88 -6.80
N ASP A 60 -4.43 10.04 -8.12
CA ASP A 60 -4.90 11.24 -8.78
C ASP A 60 -6.38 11.16 -9.16
N ALA A 61 -6.91 12.29 -9.67
CA ALA A 61 -8.30 12.37 -10.10
C ALA A 61 -8.59 11.57 -11.39
N GLU A 62 -7.56 11.22 -12.15
CA GLU A 62 -7.65 10.41 -13.38
C GLU A 62 -7.67 8.89 -13.08
N GLY A 63 -7.53 8.52 -11.80
CA GLY A 63 -7.65 7.16 -11.31
C GLY A 63 -6.34 6.39 -11.30
N PHE A 64 -5.22 6.97 -11.74
CA PHE A 64 -3.90 6.37 -11.56
C PHE A 64 -3.48 6.48 -10.10
N GLY A 65 -3.00 5.38 -9.54
CA GLY A 65 -2.61 5.33 -8.13
C GLY A 65 -1.43 4.42 -7.86
N ILE A 66 -0.61 4.85 -6.91
CA ILE A 66 0.55 4.12 -6.42
C ILE A 66 0.36 3.84 -4.94
N THR A 67 0.61 2.59 -4.56
CA THR A 67 0.67 2.14 -3.18
C THR A 67 2.01 1.46 -2.95
N ASN A 68 2.82 2.03 -2.06
CA ASN A 68 4.04 1.42 -1.57
C ASN A 68 3.76 0.79 -0.21
N SER A 69 4.06 -0.50 -0.06
CA SER A 69 4.04 -1.17 1.24
C SER A 69 5.44 -1.64 1.60
N PHE A 70 5.81 -1.50 2.87
CA PHE A 70 7.15 -1.77 3.36
C PHE A 70 7.15 -3.04 4.22
N TRP A 71 8.20 -3.84 4.08
CA TRP A 71 8.25 -5.19 4.63
C TRP A 71 9.65 -5.53 5.14
N ALA A 72 9.72 -6.29 6.24
CA ALA A 72 10.98 -6.72 6.83
C ALA A 72 11.71 -7.77 5.95
N ASP A 73 10.96 -8.64 5.29
CA ASP A 73 11.52 -9.79 4.56
C ASP A 73 10.58 -10.29 3.44
N GLU A 74 11.14 -11.11 2.54
CA GLU A 74 10.38 -11.64 1.40
C GLU A 74 9.34 -12.70 1.82
N GLU A 75 9.55 -13.38 2.94
CA GLU A 75 8.62 -14.40 3.42
C GLU A 75 7.27 -13.77 3.78
N SER A 76 7.33 -12.64 4.48
CA SER A 76 6.22 -11.77 4.84
C SER A 76 5.49 -11.27 3.59
N ILE A 77 6.22 -10.84 2.56
CA ILE A 77 5.62 -10.44 1.27
C ILE A 77 4.90 -11.61 0.59
N ARG A 78 5.52 -12.80 0.57
CA ARG A 78 4.91 -14.01 -0.02
C ARG A 78 3.65 -14.42 0.74
N ALA A 79 3.67 -14.35 2.07
CA ALA A 79 2.50 -14.60 2.91
C ALA A 79 1.37 -13.61 2.61
N TRP A 80 1.70 -12.33 2.53
CA TRP A 80 0.74 -11.29 2.18
C TRP A 80 0.12 -11.51 0.79
N LYS A 81 0.94 -11.80 -0.23
CA LYS A 81 0.45 -12.06 -1.59
C LYS A 81 -0.60 -13.17 -1.61
N ARG A 82 -0.41 -14.25 -0.84
CA ARG A 82 -1.40 -15.33 -0.75
C ARG A 82 -2.72 -14.84 -0.20
N ASN A 83 -2.71 -13.99 0.84
CA ASN A 83 -3.92 -13.40 1.40
C ASN A 83 -4.65 -12.50 0.40
N VAL A 84 -3.91 -11.66 -0.33
CA VAL A 84 -4.48 -10.83 -1.40
C VAL A 84 -5.13 -11.69 -2.48
N ASP A 85 -4.43 -12.73 -2.96
CA ASP A 85 -4.96 -13.61 -3.99
C ASP A 85 -6.25 -14.31 -3.55
N HIS A 86 -6.33 -14.75 -2.29
CA HIS A 86 -7.56 -15.33 -1.73
C HIS A 86 -8.71 -14.31 -1.65
N LEU A 87 -8.43 -13.08 -1.20
CA LEU A 87 -9.45 -12.02 -1.11
C LEU A 87 -9.98 -11.63 -2.49
N VAL A 88 -9.08 -11.47 -3.46
CA VAL A 88 -9.43 -11.12 -4.83
C VAL A 88 -10.19 -12.25 -5.52
N ALA A 89 -9.83 -13.52 -5.27
CA ALA A 89 -10.56 -14.67 -5.79
C ALA A 89 -12.00 -14.75 -5.25
N GLN A 90 -12.22 -14.34 -3.99
CA GLN A 90 -13.53 -14.39 -3.35
C GLN A 90 -14.50 -13.29 -3.81
N LYS A 91 -14.00 -12.11 -4.24
CA LYS A 91 -14.82 -10.88 -4.22
C LYS A 91 -15.05 -10.18 -5.55
N PHE A 92 -15.19 -10.92 -6.65
CA PHE A 92 -15.28 -10.43 -8.04
C PHE A 92 -13.92 -10.04 -8.63
N GLY A 93 -13.67 -10.54 -9.85
CA GLY A 93 -12.36 -10.56 -10.47
C GLY A 93 -11.71 -9.20 -10.69
N ARG A 94 -10.37 -9.22 -10.76
CA ARG A 94 -9.45 -8.08 -10.98
C ARG A 94 -9.89 -7.10 -12.07
N GLN A 95 -10.63 -7.58 -13.07
CA GLN A 95 -11.10 -6.83 -14.24
C GLN A 95 -12.16 -5.77 -13.91
N LYS A 96 -12.83 -5.84 -12.76
CA LYS A 96 -13.83 -4.82 -12.39
C LYS A 96 -13.22 -3.51 -11.88
N TRP A 97 -12.08 -3.59 -11.21
CA TRP A 97 -11.50 -2.42 -10.52
C TRP A 97 -10.26 -1.85 -11.22
N TYR A 98 -9.53 -2.68 -11.97
CA TYR A 98 -8.28 -2.28 -12.60
C TYR A 98 -8.33 -2.53 -14.10
N GLU A 99 -8.05 -1.49 -14.88
CA GLU A 99 -7.74 -1.64 -16.30
C GLU A 99 -6.36 -2.28 -16.47
N THR A 100 -5.39 -1.80 -15.70
CA THR A 100 -4.03 -2.35 -15.69
C THR A 100 -3.37 -2.09 -14.35
N TYR A 101 -2.45 -2.96 -13.95
CA TYR A 101 -1.59 -2.73 -12.80
C TYR A 101 -0.20 -3.34 -13.00
N ARG A 102 0.76 -2.90 -12.20
CA ARG A 102 2.12 -3.44 -12.12
C ARG A 102 2.54 -3.53 -10.66
N VAL A 103 3.09 -4.68 -10.29
CA VAL A 103 3.73 -4.89 -8.97
C VAL A 103 5.23 -4.96 -9.17
N ARG A 104 5.98 -4.23 -8.36
CA ARG A 104 7.44 -4.29 -8.32
C ARG A 104 7.88 -4.52 -6.88
N ILE A 105 8.90 -5.33 -6.69
CA ILE A 105 9.51 -5.59 -5.39
C ILE A 105 10.95 -5.12 -5.47
N GLY A 106 11.38 -4.32 -4.51
CA GLY A 106 12.74 -3.81 -4.42
C GLY A 106 13.26 -3.88 -2.99
N ARG A 107 14.59 -3.82 -2.85
CA ARG A 107 15.26 -3.69 -1.57
C ARG A 107 15.68 -2.23 -1.38
N VAL A 108 15.28 -1.65 -0.25
CA VAL A 108 15.73 -0.33 0.16
C VAL A 108 17.06 -0.52 0.88
N GLU A 109 18.13 -0.01 0.28
CA GLU A 109 19.49 -0.05 0.86
C GLU A 109 19.80 1.20 1.67
N ARG A 110 19.11 2.31 1.39
CA ARG A 110 19.31 3.63 2.02
C ARG A 110 17.98 4.38 2.04
N ALA A 111 17.72 5.10 3.12
CA ALA A 111 16.55 5.95 3.30
C ALA A 111 16.96 7.20 4.08
N TYR A 112 16.46 8.36 3.67
CA TYR A 112 16.73 9.66 4.29
C TYR A 112 15.44 10.47 4.28
N GLY A 113 15.27 11.35 5.27
CA GLY A 113 14.09 12.20 5.39
C GLY A 113 14.44 13.59 5.87
N PHE A 114 13.52 14.52 5.66
CA PHE A 114 13.58 15.89 6.18
C PHE A 114 12.20 16.22 6.75
N ASP A 115 12.18 16.71 7.99
CA ASP A 115 10.98 17.29 8.61
C ASP A 115 11.27 18.75 8.96
N ALA A 116 10.56 19.67 8.30
CA ALA A 116 10.74 21.11 8.49
C ALA A 116 10.34 21.60 9.88
N LYS A 117 9.64 20.77 10.67
CA LYS A 117 9.15 21.12 12.02
C LYS A 117 9.95 20.48 13.15
N SER A 118 11.04 19.77 12.84
CA SER A 118 11.93 19.16 13.84
C SER A 118 13.17 20.02 14.18
N GLU A 119 13.21 21.28 13.75
CA GLU A 119 14.17 22.31 14.20
C GLU A 119 13.61 23.19 15.32
#